data_AF-A0AAV2MY04-F1
#
_entry.id   AF-A0AAV2MY04-F1
#
_cell.length_a   1.000
_cell.length_b   1.000
_cell.length_c   1.000
_cell.angle_alpha   90.00
_cell.angle_beta   90.00
_cell.angle_gamma   90.00
#
_symmetry.space_group_name_H-M   'P 1'
#
loop_
_entity.id
_entity.type
_entity.pdbx_description
1 polymer ?
#
loop_
_entity_poly.entity_id
_entity_poly.type
_entity_poly.pdbx_seq_one_letter_code
_entity_poly.pdbx_strand_id
1 'polypeptide(L)'
;MITILTEHKPLLRLMQQGKAMPEILSPRMLRWTLILGSYNYVLNYRSRKLHANADACSRLPVPSEKDSFPELADVLLLEEARQGHR
;
A
#
# COMPACT_ATOMS: atom_id res chain seq x y z
N MET A 1 4.51 -0.55 16.04
CA MET A 1 4.99 -1.49 15.00
C MET A 1 3.83 -2.39 14.62
N ILE A 2 3.40 -2.37 13.36
CA ILE A 2 2.25 -3.14 12.85
C ILE A 2 2.76 -4.21 11.87
N THR A 3 2.20 -5.41 11.91
CA THR A 3 2.51 -6.45 10.91
C THR A 3 1.40 -6.52 9.88
N ILE A 4 1.72 -6.19 8.64
CA ILE A 4 0.81 -6.34 7.50
C ILE A 4 1.08 -7.72 6.87
N LEU A 5 0.04 -8.54 6.82
CA LEU A 5 0.09 -9.85 6.19
C LEU A 5 -0.51 -9.77 4.79
N THR A 6 0.24 -10.21 3.80
CA THR A 6 -0.21 -10.23 2.40
C THR A 6 0.03 -11.58 1.75
N GLU A 7 -0.90 -12.00 0.91
CA GLU A 7 -0.71 -13.16 0.04
C GLU A 7 -0.03 -12.79 -1.28
N HIS A 8 0.23 -11.50 -1.51
CA HIS A 8 0.72 -11.00 -2.79
C HIS A 8 2.25 -10.86 -2.79
N LYS A 9 2.95 -11.89 -3.27
CA LYS A 9 4.42 -11.92 -3.31
C LYS A 9 5.06 -10.73 -4.05
N PRO A 10 4.54 -10.25 -5.20
CA PRO A 10 5.10 -9.06 -5.84
C PRO A 10 5.03 -7.80 -4.96
N LEU A 11 3.99 -7.68 -4.12
CA LEU A 11 3.79 -6.51 -3.27
C LEU A 11 4.81 -6.46 -2.12
N LEU A 12 5.27 -7.63 -1.66
CA LEU A 12 6.39 -7.72 -0.71
C LEU A 12 7.63 -7.01 -1.22
N ARG A 13 7.96 -7.17 -2.51
CA ARG A 13 9.15 -6.55 -3.09
C ARG A 13 8.96 -5.05 -3.33
N LEU A 14 7.77 -4.65 -3.76
CA LEU A 14 7.47 -3.26 -4.13
C LEU A 14 7.32 -2.34 -2.92
N MET A 15 6.79 -2.85 -1.80
CA MET A 15 6.44 -2.05 -0.61
C MET A 15 7.23 -2.45 0.63
N GLN A 16 8.41 -3.04 0.45
CA GLN A 16 9.29 -3.36 1.58
C GLN A 16 9.88 -2.08 2.16
N GLN A 17 9.76 -1.90 3.49
CA GLN A 17 10.40 -0.79 4.16
C GLN A 17 11.92 -0.82 3.98
N GLY A 18 12.52 0.36 3.77
CA GLY A 18 13.97 0.54 3.63
C GLY A 18 14.55 0.17 2.26
N LYS A 19 13.75 -0.34 1.31
CA LYS A 19 14.20 -0.52 -0.08
C LYS A 19 13.91 0.72 -0.90
N ALA A 20 14.75 0.97 -1.92
CA ALA A 20 14.49 2.00 -2.90
C ALA A 20 13.18 1.70 -3.65
N MET A 21 12.35 2.73 -3.80
CA MET A 21 11.13 2.65 -4.59
C MET A 21 11.50 2.45 -6.07
N PRO A 22 10.79 1.60 -6.83
CA PRO A 22 10.98 1.52 -8.27
C PRO A 22 10.74 2.87 -8.94
N GLU A 23 11.52 3.20 -9.97
CA GLU A 23 11.36 4.44 -10.76
C GLU A 23 9.99 4.54 -11.44
N ILE A 24 9.42 3.39 -11.79
CA ILE A 24 8.12 3.31 -12.45
C ILE A 24 7.14 2.60 -11.53
N LEU A 25 6.19 3.37 -11.00
CA LEU A 25 5.03 2.88 -10.27
C LEU A 25 3.76 3.41 -10.91
N SER A 26 2.68 2.62 -10.86
CA SER A 26 1.37 3.18 -11.17
C SER A 26 1.00 4.21 -10.09
N PRO A 27 0.19 5.23 -10.42
CA PRO A 27 -0.24 6.22 -9.44
C PRO A 27 -0.89 5.63 -8.19
N ARG A 28 -1.64 4.53 -8.37
CA ARG A 28 -2.23 3.78 -7.27
C ARG A 28 -1.14 3.24 -6.33
N MET A 29 -0.07 2.66 -6.88
CA MET A 29 1.03 2.13 -6.08
C MET A 29 1.82 3.23 -5.39
N LEU A 30 2.12 4.32 -6.10
CA LEU A 30 2.79 5.50 -5.53
C LEU A 30 2.01 6.04 -4.32
N ARG A 31 0.69 6.23 -4.47
CA ARG A 31 -0.19 6.67 -3.38
C ARG A 31 -0.07 5.77 -2.15
N TRP A 32 -0.21 4.46 -2.33
CA TRP A 32 -0.13 3.51 -1.21
C TRP A 32 1.28 3.47 -0.60
N THR A 33 2.33 3.61 -1.39
CA THR A 33 3.71 3.67 -0.89
C THR A 33 3.94 4.91 -0.04
N LEU A 34 3.42 6.07 -0.45
CA LEU A 34 3.49 7.31 0.34
C LEU A 34 2.69 7.19 1.64
N ILE A 35 1.46 6.67 1.57
CA ILE A 35 0.62 6.46 2.77
C ILE A 35 1.33 5.52 3.74
N LEU A 36 1.73 4.33 3.29
CA LEU A 36 2.37 3.34 4.14
C LEU A 36 3.74 3.79 4.64
N GLY A 37 4.47 4.60 3.88
CA GLY A 37 5.77 5.15 4.27
C GLY A 37 5.75 6.01 5.54
N SER A 38 4.59 6.54 5.93
CA SER A 38 4.42 7.27 7.20
C SER A 38 4.24 6.37 8.43
N TYR A 39 4.07 5.06 8.25
CA TYR A 39 3.86 4.10 9.32
C TYR A 39 5.10 3.23 9.56
N ASN A 40 5.30 2.78 10.81
CA ASN A 40 6.28 1.75 11.13
C ASN A 40 5.63 0.35 11.02
N TYR A 41 5.87 -0.34 9.90
CA TYR A 41 5.26 -1.64 9.60
C TYR A 41 6.26 -2.68 9.07
N VAL A 42 5.95 -3.95 9.33
CA VAL A 42 6.62 -5.10 8.70
C VAL A 42 5.64 -5.76 7.74
N LEU A 43 6.07 -6.03 6.51
CA LEU A 43 5.25 -6.67 5.49
C LEU A 43 5.69 -8.13 5.30
N ASN A 44 4.81 -9.06 5.61
CA ASN A 44 5.10 -10.49 5.60
C ASN A 44 4.16 -11.26 4.67
N TYR A 45 4.72 -12.29 4.03
CA TYR A 45 3.92 -13.23 3.25
C TYR A 45 3.10 -14.13 4.18
N ARG A 46 1.83 -14.33 3.83
CA ARG A 46 1.01 -15.40 4.39
C ARG A 46 0.21 -16.06 3.27
N SER A 47 0.20 -17.39 3.27
CA SER A 47 -0.54 -18.16 2.26
C SER A 47 -2.03 -17.84 2.32
N ARG A 48 -2.67 -17.73 1.15
CA ARG A 48 -4.11 -17.47 1.01
C ARG A 48 -4.97 -18.41 1.87
N LYS A 49 -4.58 -19.68 2.00
CA LYS A 49 -5.30 -20.68 2.83
C LYS A 49 -5.44 -20.27 4.30
N LEU A 50 -4.57 -19.38 4.77
CA LEU A 50 -4.55 -18.88 6.14
C LEU A 50 -5.17 -17.47 6.28
N HIS A 51 -5.75 -16.92 5.21
CA HIS A 51 -6.40 -15.60 5.18
C HIS A 51 -7.93 -15.69 5.14
N ALA A 52 -8.53 -16.73 5.74
CA ALA A 52 -9.97 -16.92 5.71
C ALA A 52 -10.76 -15.70 6.22
N ASN A 53 -10.23 -14.99 7.23
CA ASN A 53 -10.80 -13.73 7.72
C ASN A 53 -10.81 -12.63 6.65
N ALA A 54 -9.67 -12.36 6.02
CA ALA A 54 -9.55 -11.34 4.98
C ALA A 54 -10.34 -11.70 3.72
N ASP A 55 -10.35 -12.98 3.33
CA ASP A 55 -11.14 -13.49 2.20
C ASP A 55 -12.65 -13.29 2.47
N ALA A 56 -13.14 -13.66 3.66
CA ALA A 56 -14.53 -13.44 4.04
C ALA A 56 -14.93 -11.96 4.01
N CYS A 57 -14.11 -11.06 4.57
CA CYS A 57 -14.35 -9.62 4.51
C CYS A 57 -14.37 -9.09 3.06
N SER A 58 -13.47 -9.59 2.20
CA SER A 58 -13.41 -9.16 0.80
C SER A 58 -14.62 -9.59 -0.04
N ARG A 59 -15.31 -10.67 0.38
CA ARG A 59 -16.48 -11.24 -0.30
C ARG A 59 -17.82 -10.70 0.21
N LEU A 60 -17.82 -10.03 1.36
CA LEU A 60 -19.02 -9.47 2.00
C LEU A 60 -18.87 -7.96 2.17
N PRO A 61 -18.78 -7.18 1.06
CA PRO A 61 -18.67 -5.74 1.15
C PRO A 61 -19.94 -5.14 1.74
N VAL A 62 -19.78 -4.26 2.73
CA VAL A 62 -20.86 -3.44 3.27
C VAL A 62 -21.03 -2.21 2.35
N PRO A 63 -22.25 -1.72 2.10
CA PRO A 63 -22.44 -0.46 1.40
C PRO A 63 -21.68 0.66 2.10
N SER A 64 -20.70 1.25 1.41
CA SER A 64 -19.95 2.41 1.90
C SER A 64 -20.18 3.60 0.97
N GLU A 65 -20.03 4.80 1.52
CA GLU A 65 -19.84 5.98 0.68
C GLU A 65 -18.60 5.76 -0.21
N LYS A 66 -18.58 6.36 -1.40
CA LYS A 66 -17.42 6.26 -2.29
C LYS A 66 -16.22 6.86 -1.56
N ASP A 67 -15.19 6.04 -1.35
CA ASP A 67 -13.91 6.52 -0.85
C ASP A 67 -13.43 7.69 -1.73
N SER A 68 -13.30 8.87 -1.11
CA SER A 68 -12.65 10.02 -1.75
C SER A 68 -11.16 9.75 -1.76
N PHE A 69 -10.63 9.31 -2.90
CA PHE A 69 -9.19 9.15 -3.06
C PHE A 69 -8.57 10.47 -3.55
N PRO A 70 -7.37 10.84 -3.07
CA PRO A 70 -6.66 12.02 -3.59
C PRO A 70 -6.45 11.86 -5.10
N GLU A 71 -6.61 12.92 -5.88
CA GLU A 71 -6.46 12.84 -7.32
C GLU A 71 -5.01 12.48 -7.71
N LEU A 72 -4.81 12.10 -8.96
CA LEU A 72 -3.46 11.79 -9.48
C LEU A 72 -2.49 12.96 -9.25
N ALA A 73 -2.97 14.19 -9.45
CA ALA A 73 -2.18 15.40 -9.24
C ALA A 73 -1.72 15.53 -7.78
N ASP A 74 -2.61 15.26 -6.82
CA ASP A 74 -2.28 15.31 -5.39
C ASP A 74 -1.20 14.30 -5.02
N VAL A 75 -1.27 13.10 -5.59
CA VAL A 75 -0.27 12.04 -5.35
C VAL A 75 1.09 12.44 -5.90
N LEU A 76 1.15 13.08 -7.07
CA LEU A 76 2.38 13.55 -7.68
C LEU A 76 3.02 14.67 -6.86
N LEU A 77 2.22 15.64 -6.40
CA LEU A 77 2.67 16.72 -5.54
C LEU A 77 3.28 16.19 -4.22
N LEU A 78 2.64 15.20 -3.61
CA LEU A 78 3.16 14.55 -2.39
C LEU A 78 4.48 13.81 -2.64
N GLU A 79 4.66 13.23 -3.83
CA GLU A 79 5.93 12.61 -4.20
C GLU A 79 7.04 13.66 -4.34
N GLU A 80 6.80 14.75 -5.06
CA GLU A 80 7.75 15.84 -5.26
C GLU A 80 8.20 16.45 -3.91
N ALA A 81 7.26 16.72 -3.01
CA ALA A 81 7.56 17.21 -1.67
C ALA A 81 8.47 16.24 -0.87
N ARG A 82 8.30 14.93 -1.08
CA ARG A 82 9.16 13.91 -0.47
C ARG A 82 10.55 13.85 -1.12
N GLN A 83 10.64 14.07 -2.43
CA GLN A 83 11.91 14.05 -3.17
C GLN A 83 12.74 15.32 -2.91
N GLY A 84 12.12 16.48 -2.66
CA GLY A 84 12.79 17.75 -2.34
C GLY A 84 13.42 17.84 -0.94
N HIS A 85 13.23 16.83 -0.09
CA HIS A 85 13.87 16.71 1.24
C HIS A 85 15.11 15.80 1.24
N ARG A 86 15.66 15.46 0.06
CA ARG A 86 16.95 14.77 -0.10
C ARG A 86 18.06 15.72 -0.50
#